data_AF-A0A815SJL2-F1
#
_entry.id   AF-A0A815SJL2-F1
#
_cell.length_a   1.000
_cell.length_b   1.000
_cell.length_c   1.000
_cell.angle_alpha   90.00
_cell.angle_beta   90.00
_cell.angle_gamma   90.00
#
_symmetry.space_group_name_H-M   'P 1'
#
loop_
_entity.id
_entity.type
_entity.pdbx_description
1 polymer ?
#
loop_
_entity_poly.entity_id
_entity_poly.type
_entity_poly.pdbx_seq_one_letter_code
_entity_poly.pdbx_strand_id
1 'polypeptide(L)'
;MSDESLDNSSDDSDYEEQNTTLFDGLQKFSLDYMQRALDYYDAMDPKTQKRRHTIKSVMRRFPRITHRRYLSRFRTYLQNNGTKKQKIDCINDYTVIKREVADEDIINESIEHFIEEVRDLLPSYNHRSILNTDQTAFEFEMHSTRTLSYVGEKATLSAVRSKNKITHRYTVQPTINLAGQIVGPVFVCLQEKDGRMGERVRKNLFHANNVVTSCSSSGKLNTSLVQYWINNCLFPSLSHSRTLLLSDSWNGQSEKHGFYDEIRDGMDTDVTERDNIFKLQSLIHNQLSAPVFIFTAMIKYAWFKAGYLDVHPDTFKTVTE
;
A
#
# COMPACT_ATOMS: atom_id res chain seq x y z
N MET A 1 15.45 35.08 70.15
CA MET A 1 15.69 33.88 70.98
C MET A 1 15.33 32.72 70.07
N SER A 2 16.30 32.33 69.24
CA SER A 2 17.45 31.45 69.57
C SER A 2 17.03 30.02 69.22
N ASP A 3 17.54 29.45 68.14
CA ASP A 3 18.85 28.75 68.08
C ASP A 3 18.76 27.41 68.84
N GLU A 4 19.26 26.28 68.35
CA GLU A 4 20.17 25.95 67.25
C GLU A 4 19.55 24.80 66.40
N SER A 5 20.05 24.28 65.28
CA SER A 5 20.98 24.63 64.18
C SER A 5 21.40 23.28 63.56
N LEU A 6 21.73 23.24 62.26
CA LEU A 6 22.70 22.31 61.63
C LEU A 6 22.39 20.77 61.60
N ASP A 7 22.78 20.00 60.57
CA ASP A 7 23.38 20.40 59.28
C ASP A 7 23.07 19.44 58.09
N ASN A 8 23.51 19.88 56.91
CA ASN A 8 24.10 19.15 55.77
C ASN A 8 24.44 17.64 55.91
N SER A 9 24.66 16.87 54.84
CA SER A 9 24.31 16.98 53.40
C SER A 9 24.90 15.75 52.69
N SER A 10 24.25 15.23 51.64
CA SER A 10 24.96 14.62 50.52
C SER A 10 24.06 14.57 49.29
N ASP A 11 24.43 15.35 48.28
CA ASP A 11 23.93 15.22 46.92
C ASP A 11 24.31 13.86 46.33
N ASP A 12 23.45 13.29 45.48
CA ASP A 12 23.87 12.34 44.44
C ASP A 12 22.74 12.21 43.38
N SER A 13 22.75 13.14 42.42
CA SER A 13 21.82 13.13 41.29
C SER A 13 22.24 12.11 40.22
N ASP A 14 21.85 10.84 40.36
CA ASP A 14 22.26 9.78 39.41
C ASP A 14 21.10 8.93 38.82
N TYR A 15 21.15 8.81 37.49
CA TYR A 15 20.25 8.19 36.51
C TYR A 15 19.23 7.09 36.94
N GLU A 16 17.93 7.39 36.83
CA GLU A 16 16.85 6.39 36.60
C GLU A 16 16.44 6.28 35.11
N GLU A 17 17.18 6.91 34.19
CA GLU A 17 17.01 6.79 32.72
C GLU A 17 17.10 5.32 32.23
N GLN A 18 17.77 4.46 33.02
CA GLN A 18 17.94 3.03 32.78
C GLN A 18 16.63 2.20 32.85
N ASN A 19 15.55 2.69 33.47
CA ASN A 19 14.33 1.90 33.62
C ASN A 19 13.53 1.76 32.30
N THR A 20 13.81 2.60 31.29
CA THR A 20 13.06 2.64 30.02
C THR A 20 13.31 1.41 29.13
N THR A 21 14.55 0.92 29.08
CA THR A 21 14.98 -0.15 28.15
C THR A 21 14.56 -1.56 28.61
N LEU A 22 14.34 -1.77 29.92
CA LEU A 22 14.03 -3.08 30.50
C LEU A 22 12.59 -3.59 30.21
N PHE A 23 11.71 -2.71 29.71
CA PHE A 23 10.26 -2.96 29.65
C PHE A 23 9.63 -2.94 28.26
N ASP A 24 10.39 -2.65 27.20
CA ASP A 24 9.89 -2.57 25.83
C ASP A 24 9.34 -3.93 25.30
N GLY A 25 9.72 -5.04 25.94
CA GLY A 25 9.15 -6.36 25.69
C GLY A 25 7.70 -6.58 26.17
N LEU A 26 7.15 -5.73 27.06
CA LEU A 26 5.85 -5.96 27.71
C LEU A 26 4.64 -6.00 26.77
N GLN A 27 4.73 -5.41 25.58
CA GLN A 27 3.64 -5.42 24.60
C GLN A 27 3.45 -6.80 23.93
N LYS A 28 4.43 -7.70 24.05
CA LYS A 28 4.50 -8.96 23.27
C LYS A 28 3.77 -10.14 23.93
N PHE A 29 2.99 -9.93 24.99
CA PHE A 29 2.31 -10.98 25.77
C PHE A 29 0.80 -10.99 25.54
N SER A 30 0.21 -12.17 25.37
CA SER A 30 -1.26 -12.36 25.34
C SER A 30 -1.83 -12.33 26.76
N LEU A 31 -3.11 -11.98 26.89
CA LEU A 31 -3.81 -11.99 28.19
C LEU A 31 -3.84 -13.41 28.79
N ASP A 32 -4.06 -14.44 27.97
CA ASP A 32 -3.91 -15.84 28.36
C ASP A 32 -2.53 -16.16 28.99
N TYR A 33 -1.43 -15.70 28.37
CA TYR A 33 -0.09 -15.94 28.90
C TYR A 33 0.12 -15.21 30.24
N MET A 34 -0.42 -13.99 30.37
CA MET A 34 -0.40 -13.22 31.61
C MET A 34 -1.17 -13.94 32.73
N GLN A 35 -2.36 -14.46 32.41
CA GLN A 35 -3.22 -15.21 33.34
C GLN A 35 -2.52 -16.49 33.82
N ARG A 36 -2.11 -17.37 32.90
CA ARG A 36 -1.45 -18.65 33.23
C ARG A 36 -0.16 -18.48 34.03
N ALA A 37 0.58 -17.39 33.81
CA ALA A 37 1.77 -17.06 34.59
C ALA A 37 1.46 -16.62 36.03
N LEU A 38 0.33 -15.95 36.25
CA LEU A 38 -0.15 -15.52 37.56
C LEU A 38 -0.81 -16.66 38.33
N ASP A 39 -1.66 -17.45 37.69
CA ASP A 39 -2.26 -18.65 38.30
C ASP A 39 -1.18 -19.58 38.85
N TYR A 40 -0.09 -19.77 38.07
CA TYR A 40 1.06 -20.55 38.50
C TYR A 40 1.90 -19.88 39.61
N TYR A 41 1.90 -18.56 39.74
CA TYR A 41 2.63 -17.86 40.81
C TYR A 41 1.84 -17.80 42.13
N ASP A 42 0.53 -17.57 42.04
CA ASP A 42 -0.34 -17.39 43.21
C ASP A 42 -1.04 -18.69 43.66
N ALA A 43 -0.83 -19.81 42.97
CA ALA A 43 -1.23 -21.15 43.43
C ALA A 43 -0.71 -21.44 44.84
N MET A 44 -1.64 -21.54 45.80
CA MET A 44 -1.35 -21.88 47.20
C MET A 44 -1.32 -23.39 47.40
N ASP A 45 -0.62 -23.82 48.44
CA ASP A 45 -0.64 -25.20 48.90
C ASP A 45 -1.77 -25.43 49.92
N PRO A 46 -2.69 -26.39 49.69
CA PRO A 46 -3.85 -26.61 50.56
C PRO A 46 -3.51 -26.92 52.02
N LYS A 47 -2.36 -27.56 52.29
CA LYS A 47 -1.97 -28.00 53.64
C LYS A 47 -1.24 -26.91 54.41
N THR A 48 -0.46 -26.07 53.72
CA THR A 48 0.41 -25.07 54.38
C THR A 48 -0.02 -23.62 54.16
N GLN A 49 -0.99 -23.37 53.27
CA GLN A 49 -1.52 -22.04 52.88
C GLN A 49 -0.42 -21.05 52.42
N LYS A 50 0.71 -21.58 51.96
CA LYS A 50 1.84 -20.83 51.39
C LYS A 50 1.87 -21.03 49.86
N ARG A 51 2.44 -20.07 49.11
CA ARG A 51 2.62 -20.20 47.66
C ARG A 51 3.46 -21.43 47.31
N ARG A 52 2.97 -22.27 46.39
CA ARG A 52 3.67 -23.46 45.89
C ARG A 52 4.91 -23.13 45.06
N HIS A 53 4.93 -21.97 44.41
CA HIS A 53 5.91 -21.66 43.38
C HIS A 53 6.67 -20.37 43.68
N THR A 54 8.00 -20.47 43.70
CA THR A 54 8.89 -19.32 43.84
C THR A 54 9.03 -18.58 42.51
N ILE A 55 9.47 -17.31 42.53
CA ILE A 55 9.72 -16.54 41.30
C ILE A 55 10.74 -17.25 40.37
N LYS A 56 11.74 -17.95 40.92
CA LYS A 56 12.68 -18.77 40.13
C LYS A 56 11.98 -19.94 39.42
N SER A 57 10.92 -20.51 40.02
CA SER A 57 10.08 -21.55 39.39
C SER A 57 9.22 -20.96 38.26
N VAL A 58 8.65 -19.77 38.46
CA VAL A 58 7.91 -19.04 37.40
C VAL A 58 8.85 -18.73 36.23
N MET A 59 10.02 -18.16 36.48
CA MET A 59 11.03 -17.84 35.45
C MET A 59 11.46 -19.08 34.66
N ARG A 60 11.61 -20.23 35.31
CA ARG A 60 11.93 -21.51 34.64
C ARG A 60 10.79 -22.03 33.76
N ARG A 61 9.53 -21.88 34.19
CA ARG A 61 8.34 -22.35 33.44
C ARG A 61 7.86 -21.37 32.36
N PHE A 62 8.16 -20.09 32.54
CA PHE A 62 7.77 -18.98 31.65
C PHE A 62 9.01 -18.14 31.29
N PRO A 63 9.94 -18.63 30.45
CA PRO A 63 11.26 -18.02 30.26
C PRO A 63 11.27 -16.56 29.77
N ARG A 64 10.16 -16.12 29.16
CA ARG A 64 9.97 -14.73 28.73
C ARG A 64 9.71 -13.76 29.88
N ILE A 65 9.45 -14.24 31.10
CA ILE A 65 9.27 -13.43 32.31
C ILE A 65 10.65 -13.27 32.98
N THR A 66 11.41 -12.27 32.54
CA THR A 66 12.79 -12.05 33.02
C THR A 66 12.87 -11.38 34.39
N HIS A 67 11.81 -10.70 34.85
CA HIS A 67 11.85 -9.96 36.11
C HIS A 67 10.52 -9.95 36.88
N ARG A 68 10.57 -9.96 38.22
CA ARG A 68 9.38 -10.04 39.11
C ARG A 68 8.36 -8.92 38.88
N ARG A 69 8.81 -7.71 38.50
CA ARG A 69 7.94 -6.56 38.18
C ARG A 69 6.93 -6.86 37.05
N TYR A 70 7.20 -7.83 36.17
CA TYR A 70 6.27 -8.25 35.10
C TYR A 70 4.96 -8.81 35.66
N LEU A 71 5.01 -9.64 36.72
CA LEU A 71 3.80 -10.23 37.33
C LEU A 71 2.89 -9.16 37.94
N SER A 72 3.46 -8.12 38.56
CA SER A 72 2.67 -6.98 39.05
C SER A 72 1.93 -6.27 37.91
N ARG A 73 2.61 -5.98 36.80
CA ARG A 73 1.97 -5.36 35.62
C ARG A 73 0.99 -6.28 34.91
N PHE A 74 1.22 -7.59 34.90
CA PHE A 74 0.27 -8.57 34.35
C PHE A 74 -1.09 -8.52 35.07
N ARG A 75 -1.10 -8.38 36.41
CA ARG A 75 -2.35 -8.17 37.15
C ARG A 75 -3.06 -6.89 36.72
N THR A 76 -2.32 -5.79 36.61
CA THR A 76 -2.86 -4.50 36.13
C THR A 76 -3.42 -4.60 34.71
N TYR A 77 -2.76 -5.33 33.80
CA TYR A 77 -3.22 -5.47 32.41
C TYR A 77 -4.44 -6.41 32.29
N LEU A 78 -4.54 -7.45 33.11
CA LEU A 78 -5.73 -8.30 33.20
C LEU A 78 -6.93 -7.55 33.79
N GLN A 79 -6.74 -6.83 34.89
CA GLN A 79 -7.78 -5.95 35.48
C GLN A 79 -8.27 -4.86 34.51
N ASN A 80 -7.44 -4.47 33.54
CA ASN A 80 -7.78 -3.52 32.50
C ASN A 80 -8.29 -4.17 31.19
N ASN A 81 -8.44 -5.50 31.11
CA ASN A 81 -8.77 -6.23 29.88
C ASN A 81 -7.85 -5.93 28.68
N GLY A 82 -6.57 -5.60 28.92
CA GLY A 82 -5.61 -5.29 27.86
C GLY A 82 -4.57 -4.24 28.24
N THR A 83 -3.45 -4.23 27.50
CA THR A 83 -2.47 -3.13 27.54
C THR A 83 -3.03 -1.87 26.86
N LYS A 84 -2.50 -0.68 27.20
CA LYS A 84 -2.86 0.58 26.52
C LYS A 84 -2.69 0.47 25.00
N LYS A 85 -1.63 -0.20 24.52
CA LYS A 85 -1.41 -0.41 23.09
C LYS A 85 -2.48 -1.29 22.46
N GLN A 86 -2.77 -2.48 23.01
CA GLN A 86 -3.81 -3.36 22.47
C GLN A 86 -5.18 -2.67 22.38
N LYS A 87 -5.50 -1.74 23.28
CA LYS A 87 -6.69 -0.89 23.19
C LYS A 87 -6.60 0.16 22.08
N ILE A 88 -5.46 0.81 21.89
CA ILE A 88 -5.23 1.76 20.79
C ILE A 88 -5.26 1.05 19.44
N ASP A 89 -4.61 -0.12 19.31
CA ASP A 89 -4.63 -0.94 18.09
C ASP A 89 -6.10 -1.26 17.71
N CYS A 90 -6.89 -1.78 18.66
CA CYS A 90 -8.32 -2.06 18.41
C CYS A 90 -9.18 -0.80 18.20
N ILE A 91 -8.79 0.36 18.73
CA ILE A 91 -9.49 1.63 18.45
C ILE A 91 -9.20 2.06 17.00
N ASN A 92 -7.94 1.99 16.57
CA ASN A 92 -7.53 2.33 15.20
C ASN A 92 -8.25 1.45 14.17
N ASP A 93 -8.40 0.15 14.45
CA ASP A 93 -9.14 -0.81 13.60
C ASP A 93 -10.61 -0.40 13.34
N TYR A 94 -11.20 0.48 14.17
CA TYR A 94 -12.56 1.02 14.02
C TYR A 94 -12.61 2.56 13.96
N THR A 95 -11.47 3.26 13.84
CA THR A 95 -11.44 4.73 13.77
C THR A 95 -11.43 5.20 12.31
N VAL A 96 -12.62 5.38 11.77
CA VAL A 96 -12.85 6.12 10.52
C VAL A 96 -12.45 7.59 10.73
N ILE A 97 -11.85 8.24 9.73
CA ILE A 97 -11.43 9.65 9.85
C ILE A 97 -12.68 10.53 9.88
N LYS A 98 -12.72 11.50 10.80
CA LYS A 98 -13.91 12.35 11.04
C LYS A 98 -14.37 13.22 9.84
N ARG A 99 -13.65 13.20 8.72
CA ARG A 99 -14.05 13.80 7.42
C ARG A 99 -14.84 12.81 6.56
N GLU A 100 -14.40 11.55 6.52
CA GLU A 100 -14.99 10.46 5.72
C GLU A 100 -16.45 10.14 6.11
N VAL A 101 -16.90 10.58 7.29
CA VAL A 101 -18.27 10.39 7.82
C VAL A 101 -19.05 11.71 7.93
N ALA A 102 -18.39 12.87 7.76
CA ALA A 102 -19.04 14.18 7.91
C ALA A 102 -19.42 14.82 6.57
N ASP A 103 -18.75 14.42 5.50
CA ASP A 103 -18.86 15.02 4.17
C ASP A 103 -19.47 14.05 3.12
N GLU A 104 -20.09 12.92 3.51
CA GLU A 104 -20.59 11.90 2.54
C GLU A 104 -21.59 12.48 1.54
N ASP A 105 -22.59 13.23 1.99
CA ASP A 105 -23.57 13.91 1.12
C ASP A 105 -22.88 14.95 0.21
N ILE A 106 -21.89 15.69 0.73
CA ILE A 106 -21.16 16.74 0.01
C ILE A 106 -20.22 16.14 -1.05
N ILE A 107 -19.62 14.99 -0.74
CA ILE A 107 -18.80 14.21 -1.67
C ILE A 107 -19.68 13.62 -2.77
N ASN A 108 -20.87 13.10 -2.44
CA ASN A 108 -21.83 12.59 -3.42
C ASN A 108 -22.34 13.72 -4.34
N GLU A 109 -22.76 14.87 -3.79
CA GLU A 109 -23.16 16.06 -4.58
C GLU A 109 -22.03 16.54 -5.51
N SER A 110 -20.79 16.54 -5.02
CA SER A 110 -19.60 16.88 -5.83
C SER A 110 -19.32 15.87 -6.95
N ILE A 111 -19.57 14.58 -6.71
CA ILE A 111 -19.43 13.50 -7.71
C ILE A 111 -20.54 13.59 -8.75
N GLU A 112 -21.79 13.80 -8.34
CA GLU A 112 -22.94 13.95 -9.23
C GLU A 112 -22.74 15.16 -10.16
N HIS A 113 -22.40 16.33 -9.61
CA HIS A 113 -22.10 17.54 -10.41
C HIS A 113 -20.95 17.31 -11.42
N PHE A 114 -19.87 16.65 -11.02
CA PHE A 114 -18.75 16.35 -11.93
C PHE A 114 -19.16 15.35 -13.03
N ILE A 115 -19.98 14.36 -12.70
CA ILE A 115 -20.52 13.42 -13.69
C ILE A 115 -21.45 14.15 -14.67
N GLU A 116 -22.29 15.07 -14.22
CA GLU A 116 -23.14 15.91 -15.08
C GLU A 116 -22.30 16.82 -16.01
N GLU A 117 -21.33 17.57 -15.48
CA GLU A 117 -20.42 18.41 -16.28
C GLU A 117 -19.69 17.59 -17.37
N VAL A 118 -19.19 16.40 -17.02
CA VAL A 118 -18.54 15.51 -17.99
C VAL A 118 -19.54 15.01 -19.03
N ARG A 119 -20.75 14.58 -18.61
CA ARG A 119 -21.81 14.08 -19.51
C ARG A 119 -22.27 15.12 -20.52
N ASP A 120 -22.40 16.38 -20.13
CA ASP A 120 -22.73 17.49 -21.05
C ASP A 120 -21.61 17.77 -22.05
N LEU A 121 -20.35 17.51 -21.68
CA LEU A 121 -19.21 17.64 -22.59
C LEU A 121 -19.11 16.49 -23.60
N LEU A 122 -19.42 15.23 -23.23
CA LEU A 122 -19.18 14.05 -24.08
C LEU A 122 -19.70 14.19 -25.53
N PRO A 123 -20.94 14.65 -25.80
CA PRO A 123 -21.49 14.73 -27.16
C PRO A 123 -20.72 15.66 -28.11
N SER A 124 -19.92 16.59 -27.56
CA SER A 124 -19.12 17.52 -28.35
C SER A 124 -17.75 16.97 -28.79
N TYR A 125 -17.40 15.74 -28.37
CA TYR A 125 -16.13 15.08 -28.69
C TYR A 125 -16.37 13.72 -29.37
N ASN A 126 -15.41 13.26 -30.18
CA ASN A 126 -15.45 11.90 -30.72
C ASN A 126 -15.13 10.89 -29.59
N HIS A 127 -15.85 9.78 -29.49
CA HIS A 127 -15.63 8.75 -28.46
C HIS A 127 -14.20 8.15 -28.46
N ARG A 128 -13.46 8.24 -29.57
CA ARG A 128 -12.03 7.87 -29.62
C ARG A 128 -11.08 8.90 -29.01
N SER A 129 -11.52 10.16 -28.97
CA SER A 129 -10.81 11.33 -28.44
C SER A 129 -11.33 11.76 -27.05
N ILE A 130 -12.13 10.92 -26.39
CA ILE A 130 -12.49 11.05 -24.98
C ILE A 130 -11.71 9.97 -24.24
N LEU A 131 -10.78 10.38 -23.38
CA LEU A 131 -9.74 9.55 -22.79
C LEU A 131 -9.86 9.52 -21.26
N ASN A 132 -9.49 8.40 -20.65
CA ASN A 132 -9.23 8.29 -19.22
C ASN A 132 -7.89 7.56 -18.99
N THR A 133 -7.17 7.96 -17.94
CA THR A 133 -5.91 7.38 -17.49
C THR A 133 -5.86 7.38 -15.97
N ASP A 134 -5.15 6.41 -15.38
CA ASP A 134 -4.92 6.32 -13.94
C ASP A 134 -3.64 5.50 -13.67
N GLN A 135 -3.02 5.68 -12.50
CA GLN A 135 -1.79 5.01 -12.06
C GLN A 135 -2.10 3.81 -11.15
N THR A 136 -1.96 2.59 -11.68
CA THR A 136 -2.08 1.36 -10.88
C THR A 136 -0.71 0.82 -10.45
N ALA A 137 -0.58 0.44 -9.19
CA ALA A 137 0.67 -0.07 -8.61
C ALA A 137 0.68 -1.61 -8.50
N PHE A 138 1.60 -2.25 -9.20
CA PHE A 138 1.80 -3.70 -9.20
C PHE A 138 2.98 -4.12 -8.31
N GLU A 139 2.89 -5.30 -7.71
CA GLU A 139 3.97 -5.92 -6.92
C GLU A 139 4.89 -6.75 -7.82
N PHE A 140 6.20 -6.79 -7.53
CA PHE A 140 7.16 -7.60 -8.29
C PHE A 140 7.02 -9.11 -8.02
N GLU A 141 6.33 -9.50 -6.94
CA GLU A 141 5.97 -10.88 -6.61
C GLU A 141 4.53 -10.94 -6.09
N MET A 142 3.60 -11.30 -6.99
CA MET A 142 2.23 -11.61 -6.60
C MET A 142 2.21 -12.82 -5.65
N HIS A 143 1.55 -12.67 -4.51
CA HIS A 143 1.42 -13.70 -3.48
C HIS A 143 -0.04 -13.84 -3.04
N SER A 144 -0.43 -15.03 -2.55
CA SER A 144 -1.79 -15.23 -2.06
C SER A 144 -1.97 -14.55 -0.70
N THR A 145 -2.91 -13.61 -0.61
CA THR A 145 -3.43 -13.07 0.66
C THR A 145 -4.29 -14.08 1.42
N ARG A 146 -4.81 -15.11 0.72
CA ARG A 146 -5.54 -16.24 1.32
C ARG A 146 -4.56 -17.33 1.78
N THR A 147 -4.74 -17.82 2.99
CA THR A 147 -3.92 -18.85 3.64
C THR A 147 -4.80 -19.85 4.40
N LEU A 148 -4.36 -21.10 4.52
CA LEU A 148 -5.03 -22.15 5.28
C LEU A 148 -4.56 -22.17 6.76
N SER A 149 -4.57 -20.99 7.39
CA SER A 149 -4.22 -20.79 8.81
C SER A 149 -5.46 -20.95 9.70
N TYR A 150 -5.28 -20.96 11.02
CA TYR A 150 -6.39 -21.03 11.96
C TYR A 150 -7.11 -19.67 12.05
N VAL A 151 -8.45 -19.72 12.07
CA VAL A 151 -9.30 -18.53 12.20
C VAL A 151 -9.01 -17.82 13.53
N GLY A 152 -8.65 -16.54 13.47
CA GLY A 152 -8.31 -15.73 14.64
C GLY A 152 -6.80 -15.62 14.95
N GLU A 153 -5.91 -16.23 14.16
CA GLU A 153 -4.47 -15.99 14.28
C GLU A 153 -4.09 -14.55 13.89
N LYS A 154 -3.35 -13.86 14.77
CA LYS A 154 -2.93 -12.46 14.54
C LYS A 154 -1.79 -12.29 13.53
N ALA A 155 -1.11 -13.37 13.15
CA ALA A 155 -0.06 -13.38 12.15
C ALA A 155 0.20 -14.80 11.66
N THR A 156 0.13 -15.01 10.34
CA THR A 156 0.50 -16.27 9.69
C THR A 156 1.87 -16.14 9.02
N LEU A 157 2.69 -17.18 9.09
CA LEU A 157 3.93 -17.26 8.32
C LEU A 157 3.61 -17.65 6.86
N SER A 158 3.93 -16.77 5.91
CA SER A 158 3.85 -17.05 4.48
C SER A 158 5.25 -17.18 3.87
N ALA A 159 5.40 -18.09 2.90
CA ALA A 159 6.64 -18.30 2.17
C ALA A 159 6.60 -17.53 0.85
N VAL A 160 7.57 -16.62 0.67
CA VAL A 160 7.77 -15.82 -0.56
C VAL A 160 9.19 -16.02 -1.07
N ARG A 161 9.40 -15.93 -2.39
CA ARG A 161 10.71 -16.07 -3.03
C ARG A 161 11.64 -14.91 -2.69
N SER A 162 11.11 -13.70 -2.52
CA SER A 162 11.88 -12.57 -1.99
C SER A 162 11.05 -11.58 -1.19
N LYS A 163 11.45 -11.36 0.08
CA LYS A 163 10.90 -10.30 0.92
C LYS A 163 11.06 -8.89 0.32
N ASN A 164 12.00 -8.69 -0.61
CA ASN A 164 12.16 -7.40 -1.28
C ASN A 164 11.17 -7.24 -2.45
N LYS A 165 10.77 -8.32 -3.13
CA LYS A 165 9.85 -8.25 -4.27
C LYS A 165 8.38 -8.04 -3.88
N ILE A 166 8.04 -8.26 -2.60
CA ILE A 166 6.74 -7.89 -2.01
C ILE A 166 6.71 -6.48 -1.41
N THR A 167 7.87 -5.86 -1.10
CA THR A 167 7.91 -4.49 -0.53
C THR A 167 8.14 -3.40 -1.57
N HIS A 168 8.70 -3.75 -2.73
CA HIS A 168 8.88 -2.84 -3.85
C HIS A 168 7.71 -2.99 -4.82
N ARG A 169 7.34 -1.91 -5.51
CA ARG A 169 6.26 -1.89 -6.50
C ARG A 169 6.69 -1.16 -7.75
N TYR A 170 6.02 -1.42 -8.86
CA TYR A 170 6.14 -0.64 -10.09
C TYR A 170 4.78 -0.06 -10.46
N THR A 171 4.76 1.18 -10.94
CA THR A 171 3.52 1.82 -11.40
C THR A 171 3.33 1.54 -12.89
N VAL A 172 2.09 1.28 -13.29
CA VAL A 172 1.66 1.14 -14.68
C VAL A 172 0.55 2.15 -14.92
N GLN A 173 0.65 2.91 -16.00
CA GLN A 173 -0.35 3.89 -16.40
C GLN A 173 -0.85 3.57 -17.83
N PRO A 174 -1.99 2.86 -17.96
CA PRO A 174 -2.68 2.72 -19.23
C PRO A 174 -3.45 4.01 -19.58
N THR A 175 -3.89 4.11 -20.83
CA THR A 175 -4.88 5.10 -21.27
C THR A 175 -5.95 4.37 -22.08
N ILE A 176 -7.22 4.63 -21.79
CA ILE A 176 -8.38 4.06 -22.48
C ILE A 176 -9.26 5.17 -23.06
N ASN A 177 -10.09 4.85 -24.05
CA ASN A 177 -11.09 5.76 -24.59
C ASN A 177 -12.53 5.28 -24.42
N LEU A 178 -13.49 6.20 -24.55
CA LEU A 178 -14.94 5.94 -24.46
C LEU A 178 -15.43 4.99 -25.57
N ALA A 179 -14.69 4.89 -26.68
CA ALA A 179 -14.95 3.90 -27.73
C ALA A 179 -14.62 2.45 -27.31
N GLY A 180 -13.98 2.23 -26.15
CA GLY A 180 -13.63 0.90 -25.63
C GLY A 180 -12.30 0.36 -26.17
N GLN A 181 -11.30 1.23 -26.32
CA GLN A 181 -9.98 0.87 -26.84
C GLN A 181 -8.88 1.36 -25.88
N ILE A 182 -7.77 0.62 -25.78
CA ILE A 182 -6.52 1.18 -25.25
C ILE A 182 -5.97 2.19 -26.28
N VAL A 183 -5.47 3.32 -25.80
CA VAL A 183 -4.87 4.39 -26.60
C VAL A 183 -3.38 4.47 -26.28
N GLY A 184 -2.56 4.28 -27.33
CA GLY A 184 -1.11 4.40 -27.23
C GLY A 184 -0.40 3.22 -26.56
N PRO A 185 0.92 3.37 -26.30
CA PRO A 185 1.68 2.45 -25.48
C PRO A 185 1.32 2.64 -23.99
N VAL A 186 1.37 1.56 -23.22
CA VAL A 186 1.24 1.60 -21.76
C VAL A 186 2.54 2.09 -21.13
N PHE A 187 2.45 2.99 -20.15
CA PHE A 187 3.62 3.47 -19.43
C PHE A 187 3.93 2.62 -18.19
N VAL A 188 5.21 2.35 -17.95
CA VAL A 188 5.69 1.55 -16.82
C VAL A 188 6.84 2.28 -16.11
N CYS A 189 6.64 2.59 -14.83
CA CYS A 189 7.64 3.20 -13.95
C CYS A 189 8.17 2.16 -12.94
N LEU A 190 9.44 1.77 -13.08
CA LEU A 190 10.10 0.85 -12.14
C LEU A 190 10.66 1.57 -10.92
N GLN A 191 10.75 0.86 -9.79
CA GLN A 191 11.47 1.32 -8.61
C GLN A 191 12.97 0.98 -8.69
N GLU A 192 13.82 1.99 -8.75
CA GLU A 192 15.29 1.86 -8.80
C GLU A 192 15.94 2.67 -7.68
N LYS A 193 16.94 2.10 -6.99
CA LYS A 193 17.49 2.62 -5.72
C LYS A 193 17.78 4.13 -5.73
N ASP A 194 18.43 4.61 -6.80
CA ASP A 194 18.88 6.00 -6.93
C ASP A 194 18.03 6.80 -7.95
N GLY A 195 16.82 6.30 -8.26
CA GLY A 195 15.89 6.90 -9.23
C GLY A 195 16.38 6.91 -10.68
N ARG A 196 17.42 6.12 -10.99
CA ARG A 196 18.02 6.01 -12.32
C ARG A 196 18.21 4.54 -12.69
N MET A 197 17.85 4.17 -13.91
CA MET A 197 18.13 2.85 -14.44
C MET A 197 19.61 2.78 -14.80
N GLY A 198 20.34 1.83 -14.23
CA GLY A 198 21.77 1.66 -14.55
C GLY A 198 21.96 1.32 -16.03
N GLU A 199 22.99 1.86 -16.68
CA GLU A 199 23.16 1.78 -18.15
C GLU A 199 23.17 0.34 -18.69
N ARG A 200 23.72 -0.62 -17.93
CA ARG A 200 23.66 -2.05 -18.27
C ARG A 200 22.23 -2.62 -18.20
N VAL A 201 21.42 -2.16 -17.24
CA VAL A 201 20.00 -2.54 -17.16
C VAL A 201 19.23 -1.93 -18.34
N ARG A 202 19.51 -0.66 -18.68
CA ARG A 202 18.84 0.05 -19.78
C ARG A 202 19.07 -0.62 -21.14
N LYS A 203 20.28 -1.15 -21.40
CA LYS A 203 20.62 -1.82 -22.67
C LYS A 203 20.08 -3.24 -22.81
N ASN A 204 19.99 -3.97 -21.69
CA ASN A 204 19.55 -5.37 -21.65
C ASN A 204 18.02 -5.50 -21.53
N LEU A 205 17.27 -4.39 -21.58
CA LEU A 205 15.84 -4.34 -21.33
C LEU A 205 15.01 -4.76 -22.55
N PHE A 206 13.96 -5.55 -22.35
CA PHE A 206 12.96 -5.79 -23.39
C PHE A 206 12.21 -4.50 -23.75
N HIS A 207 12.50 -3.97 -24.92
CA HIS A 207 11.76 -2.88 -25.53
C HIS A 207 10.61 -3.43 -26.38
N ALA A 208 9.39 -2.95 -26.13
CA ALA A 208 8.21 -3.25 -26.92
C ALA A 208 7.57 -1.96 -27.41
N ASN A 209 7.16 -1.90 -28.67
CA ASN A 209 6.58 -0.70 -29.28
C ASN A 209 5.28 -0.22 -28.59
N ASN A 210 4.63 -1.09 -27.81
CA ASN A 210 3.43 -0.80 -27.03
C ASN A 210 3.69 -0.60 -25.52
N VAL A 211 4.96 -0.49 -25.08
CA VAL A 211 5.31 -0.24 -23.68
C VAL A 211 6.44 0.79 -23.58
N VAL A 212 6.14 1.96 -22.99
CA VAL A 212 7.14 2.99 -22.67
C VAL A 212 7.60 2.83 -21.23
N THR A 213 8.90 2.91 -21.01
CA THR A 213 9.53 2.56 -19.72
C THR A 213 10.31 3.73 -19.13
N SER A 214 10.18 3.93 -17.82
CA SER A 214 11.08 4.77 -17.04
C SER A 214 11.20 4.25 -15.60
N CYS A 215 11.80 5.03 -14.70
CA CYS A 215 11.98 4.65 -13.29
C CYS A 215 12.03 5.83 -12.32
N SER A 216 11.81 5.54 -11.03
CA SER A 216 11.99 6.49 -9.92
C SER A 216 12.44 5.77 -8.64
N SER A 217 12.85 6.51 -7.61
CA SER A 217 13.25 5.94 -6.31
C SER A 217 12.10 5.31 -5.53
N SER A 218 10.86 5.63 -5.89
CA SER A 218 9.63 5.14 -5.25
C SER A 218 8.81 4.18 -6.12
N GLY A 219 9.17 4.02 -7.40
CA GLY A 219 8.34 3.34 -8.41
C GLY A 219 7.11 4.13 -8.85
N LYS A 220 6.85 5.32 -8.26
CA LYS A 220 5.77 6.24 -8.61
C LYS A 220 6.24 7.32 -9.57
N LEU A 221 5.29 7.96 -10.26
CA LEU A 221 5.56 9.14 -11.06
C LEU A 221 5.85 10.37 -10.18
N ASN A 222 6.50 11.36 -10.79
CA ASN A 222 6.69 12.73 -10.35
C ASN A 222 6.41 13.64 -11.57
N THR A 223 6.43 14.98 -11.43
CA THR A 223 6.09 15.90 -12.53
C THR A 223 6.88 15.62 -13.83
N SER A 224 8.17 15.34 -13.75
CA SER A 224 8.98 15.04 -14.94
C SER A 224 8.68 13.68 -15.58
N LEU A 225 8.24 12.68 -14.80
CA LEU A 225 7.76 11.39 -15.32
C LEU A 225 6.34 11.49 -15.90
N VAL A 226 5.48 12.37 -15.36
CA VAL A 226 4.19 12.73 -16.00
C VAL A 226 4.45 13.39 -17.35
N GLN A 227 5.36 14.37 -17.42
CA GLN A 227 5.73 15.01 -18.70
C GLN A 227 6.35 14.01 -19.70
N TYR A 228 7.14 13.05 -19.21
CA TYR A 228 7.67 11.97 -20.04
C TYR A 228 6.55 11.05 -20.58
N TRP A 229 5.58 10.65 -19.75
CA TRP A 229 4.39 9.92 -20.19
C TRP A 229 3.57 10.71 -21.23
N ILE A 230 3.32 12.01 -21.00
CA ILE A 230 2.61 12.89 -21.94
C ILE A 230 3.30 12.86 -23.32
N ASN A 231 4.62 13.07 -23.34
CA ASN A 231 5.38 13.20 -24.58
C ASN A 231 5.56 11.86 -25.33
N ASN A 232 5.68 10.74 -24.62
CA ASN A 232 6.03 9.43 -25.21
C ASN A 232 4.82 8.49 -25.39
N CYS A 233 3.73 8.71 -24.65
CA CYS A 233 2.54 7.85 -24.70
C CYS A 233 1.31 8.60 -25.18
N LEU A 234 0.97 9.74 -24.56
CA LEU A 234 -0.27 10.44 -24.83
C LEU A 234 -0.23 11.16 -26.19
N PHE A 235 0.66 12.16 -26.35
CA PHE A 235 0.73 12.99 -27.55
C PHE A 235 0.94 12.21 -28.87
N PRO A 236 1.82 11.19 -28.96
CA PRO A 236 1.96 10.38 -30.17
C PRO A 236 0.70 9.58 -30.56
N SER A 237 -0.24 9.45 -29.62
CA SER A 237 -1.46 8.67 -29.76
C SER A 237 -2.71 9.52 -29.93
N LEU A 238 -2.59 10.85 -29.85
CA LEU A 238 -3.69 11.78 -30.11
C LEU A 238 -3.89 11.95 -31.63
N SER A 239 -5.14 11.93 -32.07
CA SER A 239 -5.50 12.45 -33.39
C SER A 239 -5.44 13.98 -33.39
N HIS A 240 -5.31 14.60 -34.57
CA HIS A 240 -5.39 16.05 -34.78
C HIS A 240 -6.77 16.68 -34.44
N SER A 241 -7.65 15.97 -33.73
CA SER A 241 -8.97 16.42 -33.29
C SER A 241 -8.95 16.86 -31.83
N ARG A 242 -9.89 17.75 -31.48
CA ARG A 242 -10.13 18.17 -30.10
C ARG A 242 -10.31 16.92 -29.20
N THR A 243 -9.53 16.85 -28.14
CA THR A 243 -9.45 15.69 -27.22
C THR A 243 -9.87 16.12 -25.82
N LEU A 244 -10.62 15.26 -25.13
CA LEU A 244 -11.00 15.38 -23.72
C LEU A 244 -10.22 14.31 -22.94
N LEU A 245 -9.55 14.70 -21.86
CA LEU A 245 -8.84 13.78 -20.97
C LEU A 245 -9.40 13.92 -19.56
N LEU A 246 -9.92 12.81 -19.03
CA LEU A 246 -10.27 12.67 -17.61
C LEU A 246 -9.07 12.06 -16.87
N SER A 247 -8.57 12.77 -15.87
CA SER A 247 -7.42 12.40 -15.04
C SER A 247 -7.66 12.85 -13.60
N ASP A 248 -6.91 12.31 -12.64
CA ASP A 248 -7.04 12.68 -11.23
C ASP A 248 -6.45 14.07 -10.93
N SER A 249 -6.98 14.74 -9.91
CA SER A 249 -6.59 16.11 -9.52
C SER A 249 -5.27 16.16 -8.73
N TRP A 250 -4.27 15.33 -9.09
CA TRP A 250 -3.01 15.25 -8.36
C TRP A 250 -2.04 16.37 -8.75
N ASN A 251 -1.43 17.00 -7.73
CA ASN A 251 -0.58 18.19 -7.87
C ASN A 251 0.54 18.04 -8.92
N GLY A 252 1.08 16.82 -9.11
CA GLY A 252 2.13 16.53 -10.11
C GLY A 252 1.65 16.47 -11.56
N GLN A 253 0.36 16.63 -11.83
CA GLN A 253 -0.22 16.78 -13.19
C GLN A 253 -0.64 18.22 -13.51
N SER A 254 -0.76 19.09 -12.49
CA SER A 254 -1.21 20.48 -12.64
C SER A 254 -0.09 21.49 -12.93
N GLU A 255 1.18 21.08 -12.87
CA GLU A 255 2.33 21.93 -13.22
C GLU A 255 2.55 21.96 -14.75
N LYS A 256 2.30 23.12 -15.37
CA LYS A 256 2.53 23.35 -16.81
C LYS A 256 4.03 23.57 -17.09
N HIS A 257 4.64 22.94 -18.11
CA HIS A 257 5.60 23.54 -19.09
C HIS A 257 6.43 22.49 -19.90
N GLY A 258 6.67 22.76 -21.20
CA GLY A 258 7.90 22.36 -21.91
C GLY A 258 7.81 21.20 -22.93
N PHE A 259 8.61 21.27 -24.02
CA PHE A 259 8.68 20.31 -25.13
C PHE A 259 10.13 19.97 -25.56
N TYR A 260 10.32 18.82 -26.24
CA TYR A 260 11.49 18.39 -27.08
C TYR A 260 12.82 18.07 -26.33
N ASP A 261 13.68 17.09 -26.71
CA ASP A 261 13.75 16.12 -27.82
C ASP A 261 14.47 14.77 -27.43
N GLU A 262 14.58 13.80 -28.34
CA GLU A 262 14.93 12.35 -28.09
C GLU A 262 16.39 11.88 -28.34
N ILE A 263 16.75 10.67 -27.82
CA ILE A 263 17.98 9.87 -28.12
C ILE A 263 17.68 8.34 -28.04
N ARG A 264 18.45 7.51 -28.77
CA ARG A 264 18.51 6.02 -28.70
C ARG A 264 19.98 5.53 -28.63
N ASP A 265 20.37 4.29 -28.32
CA ASP A 265 19.70 2.97 -28.15
C ASP A 265 20.39 2.23 -26.94
N GLY A 266 20.55 0.89 -26.73
CA GLY A 266 20.09 -0.35 -27.39
C GLY A 266 21.01 -1.57 -27.08
N MET A 267 20.46 -2.80 -27.20
CA MET A 267 21.09 -4.16 -27.27
C MET A 267 22.03 -4.67 -26.12
N ASP A 268 21.94 -5.91 -25.60
CA ASP A 268 21.04 -7.07 -25.91
C ASP A 268 20.95 -8.13 -24.74
N THR A 269 19.90 -8.98 -24.71
CA THR A 269 19.61 -10.21 -23.88
C THR A 269 19.56 -10.05 -22.32
N ASP A 270 18.79 -10.77 -21.48
CA ASP A 270 18.14 -12.11 -21.50
C ASP A 270 16.92 -12.21 -20.51
N VAL A 271 16.13 -13.29 -20.55
CA VAL A 271 14.67 -13.33 -20.26
C VAL A 271 14.24 -13.72 -18.82
N THR A 272 14.91 -13.23 -17.76
CA THR A 272 14.42 -13.42 -16.37
C THR A 272 14.29 -12.15 -15.52
N GLU A 273 14.66 -11.00 -16.07
CA GLU A 273 14.69 -9.73 -15.34
C GLU A 273 13.41 -8.88 -15.54
N ARG A 274 13.56 -7.56 -15.44
CA ARG A 274 12.51 -6.53 -15.63
C ARG A 274 11.73 -6.73 -16.94
N ASP A 275 12.42 -7.22 -17.97
CA ASP A 275 11.91 -7.91 -19.15
C ASP A 275 10.54 -8.56 -19.00
N ASN A 276 10.34 -9.38 -17.97
CA ASN A 276 9.11 -10.15 -17.83
C ASN A 276 7.91 -9.29 -17.39
N ILE A 277 8.14 -8.09 -16.82
CA ILE A 277 7.10 -7.07 -16.67
C ILE A 277 6.75 -6.48 -18.03
N PHE A 278 7.74 -6.07 -18.84
CA PHE A 278 7.46 -5.46 -20.15
C PHE A 278 6.85 -6.46 -21.13
N LYS A 279 7.26 -7.72 -21.10
CA LYS A 279 6.64 -8.84 -21.84
C LYS A 279 5.20 -9.10 -21.37
N LEU A 280 4.94 -9.07 -20.06
CA LEU A 280 3.59 -9.23 -19.51
C LEU A 280 2.68 -8.04 -19.85
N GLN A 281 3.14 -6.80 -19.66
CA GLN A 281 2.36 -5.59 -19.95
C GLN A 281 2.16 -5.41 -21.47
N SER A 282 3.14 -5.77 -22.30
CA SER A 282 3.00 -5.83 -23.76
C SER A 282 1.99 -6.90 -24.19
N LEU A 283 2.00 -8.09 -23.55
CA LEU A 283 1.01 -9.14 -23.82
C LEU A 283 -0.40 -8.73 -23.40
N ILE A 284 -0.56 -8.15 -22.20
CA ILE A 284 -1.84 -7.61 -21.71
C ILE A 284 -2.35 -6.51 -22.64
N HIS A 285 -1.49 -5.56 -23.03
CA HIS A 285 -1.83 -4.52 -24.01
C HIS A 285 -2.30 -5.13 -25.34
N ASN A 286 -1.56 -6.10 -25.89
CA ASN A 286 -1.92 -6.77 -27.15
C ASN A 286 -3.23 -7.58 -27.03
N GLN A 287 -3.50 -8.20 -25.88
CA GLN A 287 -4.77 -8.90 -25.62
C GLN A 287 -5.94 -7.93 -25.54
N LEU A 288 -5.83 -6.87 -24.74
CA LEU A 288 -6.87 -5.85 -24.56
C LEU A 288 -7.08 -4.95 -25.79
N SER A 289 -6.07 -4.82 -26.64
CA SER A 289 -6.13 -4.10 -27.93
C SER A 289 -6.55 -4.99 -29.10
N ALA A 290 -6.70 -6.32 -28.90
CA ALA A 290 -7.16 -7.21 -29.95
C ALA A 290 -8.60 -6.85 -30.36
N PRO A 291 -8.99 -7.03 -31.64
CA PRO A 291 -10.34 -6.72 -32.13
C PRO A 291 -11.43 -7.71 -31.66
N VAL A 292 -11.22 -8.37 -30.52
CA VAL A 292 -12.18 -9.26 -29.87
C VAL A 292 -13.13 -8.41 -29.02
N PHE A 293 -14.37 -8.26 -29.50
CA PHE A 293 -15.41 -7.40 -28.92
C PHE A 293 -15.57 -7.47 -27.39
N ILE A 294 -15.26 -8.62 -26.78
CA ILE A 294 -15.23 -8.86 -25.33
C ILE A 294 -14.48 -7.74 -24.58
N PHE A 295 -13.25 -7.39 -25.00
CA PHE A 295 -12.47 -6.38 -24.29
C PHE A 295 -12.98 -4.95 -24.53
N THR A 296 -13.52 -4.67 -25.71
CA THR A 296 -14.16 -3.37 -26.00
C THR A 296 -15.41 -3.15 -25.16
N ALA A 297 -16.24 -4.19 -24.98
CA ALA A 297 -17.40 -4.13 -24.10
C ALA A 297 -17.00 -4.02 -22.62
N MET A 298 -15.97 -4.76 -22.18
CA MET A 298 -15.40 -4.64 -20.83
C MET A 298 -14.86 -3.24 -20.51
N ILE A 299 -14.14 -2.60 -21.46
CA ILE A 299 -13.64 -1.23 -21.26
C ILE A 299 -14.81 -0.23 -21.22
N LYS A 300 -15.80 -0.36 -22.12
CA LYS A 300 -17.03 0.47 -22.07
C LYS A 300 -17.81 0.31 -20.76
N TYR A 301 -17.77 -0.87 -20.15
CA TYR A 301 -18.45 -1.13 -18.87
C TYR A 301 -17.84 -0.34 -17.71
N ALA A 302 -16.54 -0.03 -17.73
CA ALA A 302 -15.95 0.90 -16.77
C ALA A 302 -16.55 2.31 -16.89
N TRP A 303 -16.70 2.83 -18.12
CA TRP A 303 -17.34 4.12 -18.38
C TRP A 303 -18.82 4.16 -17.97
N PHE A 304 -19.57 3.09 -18.24
CA PHE A 304 -20.95 2.91 -17.75
C PHE A 304 -21.02 2.86 -16.22
N LYS A 305 -20.12 2.12 -15.55
CA LYS A 305 -20.08 2.02 -14.09
C LYS A 305 -19.62 3.29 -13.39
N ALA A 306 -18.93 4.19 -14.09
CA ALA A 306 -18.61 5.54 -13.61
C ALA A 306 -19.71 6.58 -13.92
N GLY A 307 -20.89 6.17 -14.40
CA GLY A 307 -22.05 7.06 -14.63
C GLY A 307 -22.01 7.87 -15.94
N TYR A 308 -20.91 7.82 -16.70
CA TYR A 308 -20.74 8.60 -17.93
C TYR A 308 -21.55 8.09 -19.14
N LEU A 309 -22.14 6.89 -19.06
CA LEU A 309 -22.97 6.31 -20.12
C LEU A 309 -24.26 5.75 -19.53
N ASP A 310 -25.42 6.08 -20.12
CA ASP A 310 -26.71 5.51 -19.73
C ASP A 310 -26.96 4.11 -20.31
N VAL A 311 -26.33 3.80 -21.45
CA VAL A 311 -26.52 2.54 -22.16
C VAL A 311 -25.51 1.51 -21.65
N HIS A 312 -26.01 0.45 -21.02
CA HIS A 312 -25.19 -0.69 -20.66
C HIS A 312 -24.57 -1.33 -21.93
N PRO A 313 -23.25 -1.57 -21.97
CA PRO A 313 -22.62 -2.18 -23.14
C PRO A 313 -22.99 -3.67 -23.29
N ASP A 314 -22.60 -4.25 -24.42
CA ASP A 314 -22.77 -5.67 -24.71
C ASP A 314 -22.17 -6.59 -23.62
N THR A 315 -22.68 -7.81 -23.50
CA THR A 315 -22.16 -8.81 -22.55
C THR A 315 -20.75 -9.24 -22.94
N PHE A 316 -19.78 -9.02 -22.06
CA PHE A 316 -18.42 -9.54 -22.17
C PHE A 316 -18.24 -10.74 -21.24
N LYS A 317 -17.44 -11.72 -21.68
CA LYS A 317 -17.03 -12.86 -20.85
C LYS A 317 -15.83 -12.49 -19.97
N THR A 318 -15.81 -13.00 -18.76
CA THR A 318 -14.59 -13.04 -17.93
C THR A 318 -13.60 -14.09 -18.46
N VAL A 319 -12.37 -14.10 -17.93
CA VAL A 319 -11.34 -15.10 -18.27
C VAL A 319 -11.72 -16.53 -17.83
N THR A 320 -12.82 -16.68 -17.09
CA THR A 320 -13.35 -17.93 -16.54
C THR A 320 -14.58 -18.50 -17.27
N GLU A 321 -15.03 -17.90 -18.38
CA GLU A 321 -16.32 -18.20 -19.05
C GLU A 321 -16.24 -18.56 -20.53
#